data_AF-A0AAP0Q4Q4-F1
#
_entry.id   AF-A0AAP0Q4Q4-F1
#
_cell.length_a   1.000
_cell.length_b   1.000
_cell.length_c   1.000
_cell.angle_alpha   90.00
_cell.angle_beta   90.00
_cell.angle_gamma   90.00
#
_symmetry.space_group_name_H-M   'P 1'
#
loop_
_entity.id
_entity.type
_entity.pdbx_description
1 polymer ?
#
loop_
_entity_poly.entity_id
_entity_poly.type
_entity_poly.pdbx_seq_one_letter_code
_entity_poly.pdbx_strand_id
1 'polypeptide(L)'
;MAATALSFFTSPTTPKPTPPITTKTPIPRTNLTFFNSLPSPSPLKLTFSPLVTRFSAPEAPVIESEPAQIAKLGNEDALKGAGVFAVVVIGSRQYIVFPGRFITVQRLKGANADDKIILNKVLLVGSKTTTYIGKPIVTNAAVHAVVEEQASL
;
A
#
# COMPACT_ATOMS: atom_id res chain seq x y z
N MET A 1 20.33 10.39 -0.85
CA MET A 1 18.96 10.32 -1.41
C MET A 1 18.01 10.87 -0.36
N ALA A 2 17.26 11.95 -0.64
CA ALA A 2 16.37 12.53 0.35
C ALA A 2 15.03 11.76 0.46
N ALA A 3 14.58 11.50 1.68
CA ALA A 3 13.39 10.71 1.98
C ALA A 3 12.43 11.49 2.89
N THR A 4 11.14 11.17 2.82
CA THR A 4 10.09 11.83 3.61
C THR A 4 9.23 10.78 4.31
N ALA A 5 9.00 10.93 5.61
CA ALA A 5 8.09 10.10 6.38
C ALA A 5 6.68 10.70 6.37
N LEU A 6 5.67 9.90 6.04
CA LEU A 6 4.26 10.30 5.99
C LEU A 6 3.43 9.46 6.94
N SER A 7 2.73 10.08 7.89
CA SER A 7 1.74 9.43 8.74
C SER A 7 0.33 9.63 8.19
N PHE A 8 -0.49 8.58 8.20
CA PHE A 8 -1.87 8.66 7.69
C PHE A 8 -2.87 8.75 8.83
N PHE A 9 -3.93 9.53 8.64
CA PHE A 9 -5.00 9.62 9.62
C PHE A 9 -6.36 9.54 8.93
N THR A 10 -7.33 8.94 9.63
CA THR A 10 -8.72 8.98 9.22
C THR A 10 -9.32 10.29 9.71
N SER A 11 -9.60 11.22 8.81
CA SER A 11 -10.46 12.35 9.14
C SER A 11 -11.89 11.82 9.34
N PRO A 12 -12.63 12.23 10.38
CA PRO A 12 -14.06 11.96 10.44
C PRO A 12 -14.74 12.71 9.29
N THR A 13 -15.05 12.00 8.21
CA THR A 13 -15.77 12.57 7.08
C THR A 13 -17.20 12.84 7.54
N THR A 14 -17.55 14.11 7.75
CA THR A 14 -18.95 14.49 7.93
C THR A 14 -19.67 14.22 6.61
N PRO A 15 -20.72 13.38 6.58
CA PRO A 15 -21.49 13.18 5.36
C PRO A 15 -22.24 14.49 5.08
N LYS A 16 -21.80 15.24 4.07
CA LYS A 16 -22.58 16.38 3.55
C LYS A 16 -23.85 15.80 2.90
N PRO A 17 -25.06 16.14 3.36
CA PRO A 17 -26.29 15.65 2.75
C PRO A 17 -26.47 16.32 1.38
N THR A 18 -26.27 15.55 0.31
CA THR A 18 -26.60 15.95 -1.06
C THR A 18 -28.08 15.65 -1.34
N PRO A 19 -28.86 16.60 -1.89
CA PRO A 19 -30.28 16.37 -2.20
C PRO A 19 -30.47 15.36 -3.35
N PRO A 20 -31.62 14.66 -3.40
CA PRO A 20 -31.91 13.68 -4.44
C PRO A 20 -32.25 14.39 -5.76
N ILE A 21 -31.36 14.32 -6.75
CA ILE A 21 -31.70 14.70 -8.12
C ILE A 21 -32.08 13.44 -8.88
N THR A 22 -33.37 13.38 -9.17
CA THR A 22 -33.98 12.44 -10.11
C THR A 22 -33.67 12.92 -11.53
N THR A 23 -32.95 12.11 -12.31
CA THR A 23 -33.05 12.19 -13.78
C THR A 23 -32.75 10.83 -14.39
N LYS A 24 -33.79 10.25 -14.99
CA LYS A 24 -33.73 9.10 -15.91
C LYS A 24 -33.22 9.61 -17.25
N THR A 25 -32.27 8.91 -17.88
CA THR A 25 -32.10 8.87 -19.36
C THR A 25 -31.13 7.78 -19.79
N PRO A 26 -31.25 7.24 -21.02
CA PRO A 26 -30.85 5.88 -21.36
C PRO A 26 -29.39 5.71 -21.80
N ILE A 27 -28.94 4.48 -21.61
CA ILE A 27 -27.68 3.85 -22.00
C ILE A 27 -27.47 3.90 -23.53
N PRO A 28 -26.32 4.37 -24.04
CA PRO A 28 -25.77 3.85 -25.28
C PRO A 28 -24.78 2.71 -24.97
N ARG A 29 -25.09 1.51 -25.46
CA ARG A 29 -24.14 0.40 -25.53
C ARG A 29 -23.19 0.67 -26.70
N THR A 30 -21.90 0.81 -26.41
CA THR A 30 -20.86 0.73 -27.44
C THR A 30 -19.91 -0.41 -27.09
N ASN A 31 -19.99 -1.50 -27.86
CA ASN A 31 -19.01 -2.57 -27.87
C ASN A 31 -17.69 -2.03 -28.41
N LEU A 32 -16.66 -1.99 -27.57
CA LEU A 32 -15.28 -1.83 -28.03
C LEU A 32 -14.67 -3.21 -28.15
N THR A 33 -14.57 -3.65 -29.40
CA THR A 33 -13.91 -4.87 -29.84
C THR A 33 -12.43 -4.82 -29.49
N PHE A 34 -12.01 -5.73 -28.62
CA PHE A 34 -10.61 -6.05 -28.35
C PHE A 34 -10.04 -6.82 -29.55
N PHE A 35 -9.27 -6.14 -30.39
CA PHE A 35 -8.34 -6.81 -31.28
C PHE A 35 -6.97 -6.16 -31.12
N ASN A 36 -6.06 -6.91 -30.49
CA ASN A 36 -4.70 -6.94 -31.00
C ASN A 36 -4.16 -8.35 -30.85
N SER A 37 -3.78 -8.92 -32.00
CA SER A 37 -3.29 -10.27 -32.18
C SER A 37 -1.86 -10.45 -31.62
N LEU A 38 -1.63 -11.62 -31.00
CA LEU A 38 -0.42 -12.49 -30.90
C LEU A 38 0.98 -11.93 -31.33
N PRO A 39 2.10 -12.39 -30.73
CA PRO A 39 2.48 -13.82 -30.68
C PRO A 39 2.92 -14.34 -29.29
N SER A 40 2.68 -15.64 -29.07
CA SER A 40 3.17 -16.41 -27.93
C SER A 40 4.70 -16.58 -27.92
N PRO A 41 5.35 -16.54 -26.73
CA PRO A 41 6.61 -17.23 -26.50
C PRO A 41 6.41 -18.54 -25.72
N SER A 42 7.06 -19.58 -26.25
CA SER A 42 7.17 -20.97 -25.80
C SER A 42 7.46 -21.20 -24.31
N PRO A 43 7.02 -22.34 -23.72
CA PRO A 43 7.39 -22.71 -22.36
C PRO A 43 8.85 -23.18 -22.30
N LEU A 44 9.66 -22.50 -21.50
CA LEU A 44 11.00 -22.98 -21.12
C LEU A 44 10.84 -24.17 -20.17
N LYS A 45 11.21 -25.38 -20.64
CA LYS A 45 11.39 -26.57 -19.81
C LYS A 45 12.59 -26.33 -18.89
N LEU A 46 12.34 -26.15 -17.59
CA LEU A 46 13.37 -26.21 -16.57
C LEU A 46 13.60 -27.68 -16.20
N THR A 47 14.66 -28.26 -16.74
CA THR A 47 15.12 -29.60 -16.42
C THR A 47 15.68 -29.59 -15.00
N PHE A 48 14.95 -30.20 -14.06
CA PHE A 48 15.38 -30.37 -12.68
C PHE A 48 16.43 -31.50 -12.62
N SER A 49 17.71 -31.16 -12.46
CA SER A 49 18.73 -32.13 -12.11
C SER A 49 18.79 -32.27 -10.58
N PRO A 50 18.49 -33.45 -10.00
CA PRO A 50 18.70 -33.68 -8.58
C PRO A 50 20.21 -33.87 -8.35
N LEU A 51 20.92 -32.81 -7.97
CA LEU A 51 22.27 -32.97 -7.44
C LEU A 51 22.15 -33.44 -5.99
N VAL A 52 22.23 -34.76 -5.84
CA VAL A 52 22.44 -35.48 -4.59
C VAL A 52 23.66 -34.88 -3.90
N THR A 53 23.43 -33.97 -2.95
CA THR A 53 24.47 -33.52 -2.04
C THR A 53 24.47 -34.47 -0.85
N ARG A 54 25.37 -35.43 -0.99
CA ARG A 54 25.85 -36.40 -0.02
C ARG A 54 25.94 -35.80 1.39
N PHE A 55 25.21 -36.42 2.32
CA PHE A 55 25.35 -36.21 3.75
C PHE A 55 26.81 -36.38 4.18
N SER A 56 27.35 -35.34 4.82
CA SER A 56 28.53 -35.43 5.68
C SER A 56 28.36 -34.39 6.79
N ALA A 57 27.63 -34.77 7.83
CA ALA A 57 27.87 -34.29 9.20
C ALA A 57 29.07 -35.09 9.77
N PRO A 58 29.78 -34.63 10.81
CA PRO A 58 29.40 -33.61 11.78
C PRO A 58 30.53 -32.61 12.12
N GLU A 59 30.22 -31.75 13.09
CA GLU A 59 31.16 -31.06 14.00
C GLU A 59 31.36 -29.56 13.74
N ALA A 60 30.55 -28.76 14.44
CA ALA A 60 30.95 -27.45 14.91
C ALA A 60 30.23 -27.15 16.25
N PRO A 61 30.92 -26.46 17.18
CA PRO A 61 30.66 -26.49 18.61
C PRO A 61 29.46 -25.66 19.06
N VAL A 62 28.96 -26.05 20.24
CA VAL A 62 28.01 -25.38 21.13
C VAL A 62 28.21 -23.85 21.12
N ILE A 63 27.19 -23.12 20.66
CA ILE A 63 27.00 -21.70 20.98
C ILE A 63 25.60 -21.58 21.59
N GLU A 64 25.58 -21.80 22.90
CA GLU A 64 24.52 -21.39 23.80
C GLU A 64 24.52 -19.86 23.78
N SER A 65 23.55 -19.28 23.09
CA SER A 65 23.32 -17.83 23.08
C SER A 65 21.91 -17.58 23.58
N GLU A 66 21.84 -17.19 24.85
CA GLU A 66 20.66 -16.58 25.44
C GLU A 66 20.17 -15.41 24.57
N PRO A 67 18.88 -15.35 24.22
CA PRO A 67 18.27 -14.08 23.86
C PRO A 67 18.01 -13.28 25.14
N ALA A 68 19.02 -12.49 25.51
CA ALA A 68 18.89 -11.37 26.40
C ALA A 68 17.76 -10.42 25.92
N GLN A 69 16.86 -10.12 26.86
CA GLN A 69 16.13 -8.86 26.98
C GLN A 69 15.10 -8.53 25.89
N ILE A 70 13.94 -9.17 26.01
CA ILE A 70 12.67 -8.60 25.60
C ILE A 70 12.37 -7.42 26.55
N ALA A 71 12.95 -6.26 26.25
CA ALA A 71 12.48 -5.00 26.79
C ALA A 71 11.17 -4.65 26.07
N LYS A 72 10.06 -4.98 26.74
CA LYS A 72 8.73 -4.42 26.49
C LYS A 72 8.82 -2.89 26.49
N LEU A 73 8.97 -2.28 25.31
CA LEU A 73 8.58 -0.90 25.09
C LEU A 73 7.15 -0.94 24.54
N GLY A 74 6.20 -0.80 25.46
CA GLY A 74 4.79 -0.83 25.17
C GLY A 74 4.39 0.27 24.20
N ASN A 75 3.55 -0.11 23.25
CA ASN A 75 2.44 0.66 22.68
C ASN A 75 1.52 -0.33 21.93
N GLU A 76 1.07 -1.36 22.64
CA GLU A 76 0.23 -2.44 22.08
C GLU A 76 -1.28 -2.10 22.13
N ASP A 77 -1.66 -0.93 22.64
CA ASP A 77 -3.07 -0.59 22.94
C ASP A 77 -3.66 0.58 22.12
N ALA A 78 -2.93 1.10 21.12
CA ALA A 78 -3.48 2.09 20.15
C ALA A 78 -3.68 1.52 18.73
N LEU A 79 -3.29 0.26 18.48
CA LEU A 79 -3.31 -0.38 17.15
C LEU A 79 -4.55 -1.25 16.87
N LYS A 80 -5.59 -1.19 17.72
CA LYS A 80 -6.95 -1.66 17.38
C LYS A 80 -7.76 -0.51 16.79
N GLY A 81 -7.50 -0.10 15.54
CA GLY A 81 -8.02 1.21 15.15
C GLY A 81 -8.38 1.51 13.71
N ALA A 82 -8.26 0.60 12.75
CA ALA A 82 -9.03 0.73 11.53
C ALA A 82 -9.04 -0.58 10.78
N GLY A 83 -10.21 -1.18 10.61
CA GLY A 83 -10.40 -2.23 9.62
C GLY A 83 -10.39 -1.68 8.21
N VAL A 84 -9.49 -0.75 7.89
CA VAL A 84 -9.43 0.00 6.63
C VAL A 84 -7.97 0.20 6.22
N PHE A 85 -7.70 0.02 4.93
CA PHE A 85 -6.43 0.28 4.29
C PHE A 85 -6.65 0.85 2.89
N ALA A 86 -5.64 1.49 2.32
CA ALA A 86 -5.71 1.97 0.95
C ALA A 86 -4.41 1.70 0.18
N VAL A 87 -4.49 1.74 -1.14
CA VAL A 87 -3.33 1.74 -2.04
C VAL A 87 -3.26 3.10 -2.71
N VAL A 88 -2.16 3.82 -2.48
CA VAL A 88 -1.93 5.17 -3.01
C VAL A 88 -0.71 5.20 -3.91
N VAL A 89 -0.75 6.07 -4.91
CA VAL A 89 0.40 6.34 -5.78
C VAL A 89 1.12 7.60 -5.30
N ILE A 90 2.40 7.47 -4.99
CA ILE A 90 3.29 8.58 -4.63
C ILE A 90 4.48 8.54 -5.59
N GLY A 91 4.62 9.58 -6.41
CA GLY A 91 5.57 9.58 -7.53
C GLY A 91 5.23 8.48 -8.55
N SER A 92 6.15 7.53 -8.74
CA SER A 92 6.01 6.36 -9.64
C SER A 92 5.76 5.04 -8.90
N ARG A 93 5.61 5.08 -7.57
CA ARG A 93 5.50 3.88 -6.72
C ARG A 93 4.12 3.81 -6.07
N GLN A 94 3.67 2.60 -5.81
CA GLN A 94 2.44 2.31 -5.10
C GLN A 94 2.76 1.89 -3.66
N TYR A 95 1.97 2.37 -2.73
CA TYR A 95 2.14 2.11 -1.30
C TYR A 95 0.83 1.64 -0.70
N ILE A 96 0.91 0.62 0.15
CA ILE A 96 -0.19 0.23 1.02
C ILE A 96 -0.10 1.09 2.27
N VAL A 97 -1.20 1.74 2.62
CA VAL A 97 -1.27 2.69 3.73
C VAL A 97 -2.33 2.26 4.73
N PHE A 98 -1.98 2.40 6.00
CA PHE A 98 -2.86 2.15 7.13
C PHE A 98 -2.94 3.45 7.95
N PRO A 99 -4.13 3.84 8.42
CA PRO A 99 -4.24 4.97 9.33
C PRO A 99 -3.50 4.66 10.64
N GLY A 100 -2.84 5.67 11.20
CA GLY A 100 -1.96 5.56 12.37
C GLY A 100 -0.57 4.99 12.09
N ARG A 101 -0.29 4.58 10.85
CA ARG A 101 1.04 4.10 10.43
C ARG A 101 1.73 5.12 9.55
N PHE A 102 3.06 5.11 9.58
CA PHE A 102 3.88 5.91 8.69
C PHE A 102 4.53 5.07 7.59
N ILE A 103 4.83 5.72 6.45
CA ILE A 103 5.65 5.15 5.37
C ILE A 103 6.77 6.12 5.01
N THR A 104 7.90 5.59 4.56
CA THR A 104 8.98 6.39 4.00
C THR A 104 8.86 6.43 2.48
N VAL A 105 8.82 7.62 1.93
CA VAL A 105 8.62 7.87 0.49
C VAL A 105 9.71 8.78 -0.07
N GLN A 106 9.72 8.90 -1.39
CA GLN A 106 10.54 9.89 -2.08
C GLN A 106 10.20 11.31 -1.59
N ARG A 107 11.21 12.17 -1.47
CA ARG A 107 11.02 13.57 -1.07
C ARG A 107 9.92 14.26 -1.86
N LEU A 108 8.96 14.83 -1.13
CA LEU A 108 7.89 15.65 -1.70
C LEU A 108 8.41 17.07 -1.94
N LYS A 109 8.31 17.55 -3.18
CA LYS A 109 8.72 18.92 -3.53
C LYS A 109 7.72 19.91 -2.93
N GLY A 110 8.23 20.89 -2.17
CA GLY A 110 7.40 21.96 -1.59
C GLY A 110 6.59 21.59 -0.36
N ALA A 111 6.77 20.37 0.19
CA ALA A 111 6.25 20.05 1.52
C ALA A 111 7.32 20.36 2.58
N ASN A 112 6.89 20.70 3.79
CA ASN A 112 7.77 20.85 4.97
C ASN A 112 7.38 19.81 6.03
N ALA A 113 8.17 19.69 7.10
CA ALA A 113 7.75 18.94 8.29
C ALA A 113 6.46 19.54 8.87
N ASP A 114 5.63 18.68 9.45
CA ASP A 114 4.30 18.96 10.01
C ASP A 114 3.23 19.41 8.99
N ASP A 115 3.54 19.38 7.69
CA ASP A 115 2.59 19.79 6.66
C ASP A 115 1.50 18.73 6.42
N LYS A 116 0.26 19.20 6.23
CA LYS A 116 -0.91 18.34 5.98
C LYS A 116 -1.11 18.19 4.48
N ILE A 117 -0.84 16.99 3.98
CA ILE A 117 -0.95 16.68 2.56
C ILE A 117 -2.17 15.80 2.27
N ILE A 118 -2.68 15.91 1.06
CA ILE A 118 -3.81 15.09 0.58
C ILE A 118 -3.35 14.30 -0.65
N LEU A 119 -3.43 12.97 -0.56
CA LEU A 119 -3.13 12.06 -1.66
C LEU A 119 -4.41 11.71 -2.41
N ASN A 120 -4.57 12.29 -3.60
CA ASN A 120 -5.75 12.10 -4.45
C ASN A 120 -5.65 10.86 -5.36
N LYS A 121 -4.44 10.33 -5.59
CA LYS A 121 -4.23 9.16 -6.46
C LYS A 121 -4.38 7.87 -5.67
N VAL A 122 -5.63 7.50 -5.39
CA VAL A 122 -6.00 6.28 -4.67
C VAL A 122 -6.47 5.22 -5.68
N LEU A 123 -5.87 4.04 -5.63
CA LEU A 123 -6.18 2.93 -6.54
C LEU A 123 -7.18 1.94 -5.93
N LEU A 124 -7.08 1.73 -4.63
CA LEU A 124 -7.89 0.76 -3.90
C LEU A 124 -8.14 1.26 -2.49
N VAL A 125 -9.35 1.05 -1.98
CA VAL A 125 -9.70 1.25 -0.57
C VAL A 125 -10.34 -0.04 -0.08
N GLY A 126 -9.68 -0.71 0.86
CA GLY A 126 -10.15 -1.94 1.46
C GLY A 126 -10.65 -1.70 2.88
N SER A 127 -11.78 -2.29 3.22
CA SER A 127 -12.26 -2.42 4.59
C SER A 127 -12.43 -3.89 4.95
N LYS A 128 -12.82 -4.20 6.18
CA LYS A 128 -13.11 -5.58 6.63
C LYS A 128 -14.24 -6.24 5.83
N THR A 129 -15.21 -5.45 5.35
CA THR A 129 -16.43 -5.97 4.71
C THR A 129 -16.46 -5.76 3.20
N THR A 130 -15.81 -4.71 2.70
CA THR A 130 -15.91 -4.27 1.31
C THR A 130 -14.59 -3.71 0.82
N THR A 131 -14.32 -3.87 -0.48
CA THR A 131 -13.14 -3.31 -1.14
C THR A 131 -13.55 -2.60 -2.41
N TYR A 132 -13.17 -1.33 -2.52
CA TYR A 132 -13.39 -0.49 -3.69
C TYR A 132 -12.13 -0.50 -4.54
N ILE A 133 -12.27 -0.96 -5.79
CA ILE A 133 -11.18 -1.03 -6.77
C ILE A 133 -11.39 0.04 -7.84
N GLY A 134 -10.40 0.91 -8.01
CA GLY A 134 -10.41 1.97 -8.99
C GLY A 134 -10.31 1.46 -10.43
N LYS A 135 -10.87 2.24 -11.36
CA LYS A 135 -10.79 1.98 -12.80
C LYS A 135 -10.49 3.28 -13.55
N PRO A 136 -9.23 3.77 -13.60
CA PRO A 136 -8.02 3.25 -12.96
C PRO A 136 -7.82 3.72 -11.50
N ILE A 137 -8.53 4.77 -11.09
CA ILE A 137 -8.48 5.37 -9.74
C ILE A 137 -9.87 5.31 -9.10
N VAL A 138 -9.93 5.37 -7.77
CA VAL A 138 -11.19 5.49 -7.02
C VAL A 138 -11.63 6.96 -7.04
N THR A 139 -12.79 7.25 -7.63
CA THR A 139 -13.33 8.61 -7.71
C THR A 139 -13.69 9.13 -6.31
N ASN A 140 -13.39 10.41 -6.04
CA ASN A 140 -13.66 11.09 -4.76
C ASN A 140 -12.96 10.47 -3.53
N ALA A 141 -11.95 9.63 -3.72
CA ALA A 141 -11.10 9.15 -2.64
C ALA A 141 -9.95 10.11 -2.37
N ALA A 142 -9.74 10.43 -1.09
CA ALA A 142 -8.64 11.25 -0.62
C ALA A 142 -8.03 10.60 0.63
N VAL A 143 -6.72 10.48 0.66
CA VAL A 143 -5.98 10.00 1.84
C VAL A 143 -5.25 11.17 2.46
N HIS A 144 -5.59 11.50 3.70
CA HIS A 144 -4.95 12.56 4.45
C HIS A 144 -3.70 12.04 5.15
N ALA A 145 -2.61 12.79 5.02
CA ALA A 145 -1.35 12.47 5.68
C ALA A 145 -0.67 13.71 6.26
N VAL A 146 0.16 13.51 7.28
CA VAL A 146 1.07 14.51 7.82
C VAL A 146 2.49 14.13 7.44
N VAL A 147 3.28 15.12 7.06
CA VAL A 147 4.72 14.94 6.87
C VAL A 147 5.40 14.98 8.22
N GLU A 148 5.93 13.85 8.69
CA GLU A 148 6.61 13.78 9.98
C GLU A 148 8.02 14.39 9.89
N GLU A 149 8.82 13.94 8.93
CA GLU A 149 10.23 14.35 8.82
C GLU A 149 10.68 14.37 7.34
N GLN A 150 11.61 15.28 7.03
CA GLN A 150 12.38 15.26 5.78
C GLN A 150 13.86 14.97 6.07
N ALA A 151 14.30 13.76 5.73
CA ALA A 151 15.71 13.42 5.75
C ALA A 151 16.41 14.06 4.53
N SER A 152 17.24 15.07 4.76
CA SER A 152 18.23 15.56 3.81
C SER A 152 19.55 14.84 4.08
N LEU A 153 19.91 13.88 3.22
CA LEU A 153 21.28 13.34 3.14
C LEU A 153 22.19 14.34 2.42
#